data_AF-F6D7H2-F1
#
_entry.id   AF-F6D7H2-F1
#
_cell.length_a   1.000
_cell.length_b   1.000
_cell.length_c   1.000
_cell.angle_alpha   90.00
_cell.angle_beta   90.00
_cell.angle_gamma   90.00
#
_symmetry.space_group_name_H-M   'P 1'
#
loop_
_entity.id
_entity.type
_entity.pdbx_description
1 polymer ?
#
loop_
_entity_poly.entity_id
_entity_poly.type
_entity_poly.pdbx_seq_one_letter_code
_entity_poly.pdbx_strand_id
1 'polypeptide(L)'
;MDNKVKILLIIIFVFVAVIGLVGGFILEGYLQDNDKNTSVLDNNSSIDVTTNISTDNNETQQKSSDSGFISPQEAIKVAKETAGPSSNVRYEAKLIQNGQNPYYLITVYDTKINSTTYGVAIGGAKVDAKTGQFLEGMG
;
A
#
# COMPACT_ATOMS: atom_id res chain seq x y z
N MET A 1 46.16 24.03 -11.91
CA MET A 1 45.03 23.35 -11.24
C MET A 1 45.51 22.00 -10.75
N ASP A 2 45.57 21.85 -9.43
CA ASP A 2 46.19 20.69 -8.80
C ASP A 2 45.35 19.42 -9.00
N ASN A 3 46.02 18.27 -8.94
CA ASN A 3 45.37 16.98 -9.16
C ASN A 3 44.25 16.70 -8.14
N LYS A 4 44.33 17.28 -6.93
CA LYS A 4 43.25 17.27 -5.92
C LYS A 4 41.99 18.00 -6.39
N VAL A 5 42.13 19.16 -7.04
CA VAL A 5 41.01 19.95 -7.59
C VAL A 5 40.38 19.24 -8.79
N LYS A 6 41.19 18.57 -9.63
CA LYS A 6 40.70 17.72 -10.72
C LYS A 6 39.85 16.55 -10.20
N ILE A 7 40.31 15.84 -9.18
CA ILE A 7 39.57 14.71 -8.58
C ILE A 7 38.26 15.18 -7.94
N LEU A 8 38.27 16.31 -7.23
CA LEU A 8 37.05 16.87 -6.62
C LEU A 8 35.96 17.18 -7.66
N LEU A 9 36.33 17.80 -8.79
CA LEU A 9 35.39 18.08 -9.88
C LEU A 9 34.82 16.81 -10.51
N ILE A 10 35.63 15.76 -10.70
CA ILE A 10 35.16 14.47 -11.25
C ILE A 10 34.09 13.85 -10.32
N ILE A 11 34.31 13.86 -9.00
CA ILE A 11 33.36 13.32 -8.03
C ILE A 11 32.02 14.08 -8.08
N ILE A 12 32.05 15.41 -8.19
CA ILE A 12 30.83 16.24 -8.29
C ILE A 12 30.05 15.91 -9.57
N PHE A 13 30.71 15.77 -10.72
CA PHE A 13 30.06 15.42 -11.98
C PHE A 13 29.39 14.04 -11.94
N VAL A 14 30.03 13.04 -11.30
CA VAL A 14 29.42 11.70 -11.11
C VAL A 14 28.17 11.78 -10.23
N PHE A 15 28.20 12.55 -9.13
CA PHE A 15 27.03 12.72 -8.27
C PHE A 15 25.84 13.36 -8.99
N VAL A 16 26.08 14.41 -9.79
CA VAL A 16 25.00 15.07 -10.57
C VAL A 16 24.38 14.12 -11.60
N ALA A 17 25.19 13.28 -12.26
CA ALA A 17 24.69 12.30 -13.22
C ALA A 17 23.79 11.23 -12.59
N VAL A 18 24.10 10.76 -11.37
CA VAL A 18 23.27 9.78 -10.65
C VAL A 18 21.93 10.38 -10.22
N ILE A 19 21.93 11.63 -9.75
CA ILE A 19 20.70 12.31 -9.29
C ILE A 19 19.74 12.57 -10.48
N GLY A 20 20.27 12.91 -11.65
CA GLY A 20 19.47 13.17 -12.86
C GLY A 20 18.61 11.98 -13.32
N LEU A 21 19.07 10.75 -13.11
CA LEU A 21 18.32 9.53 -13.48
C LEU A 21 17.15 9.21 -12.54
N VAL A 22 17.19 9.68 -11.29
CA VAL A 22 16.13 9.41 -10.30
C VAL A 22 14.98 10.42 -10.42
N GLY A 23 15.27 11.66 -10.82
CA GLY A 23 14.26 12.73 -10.95
C GLY A 23 13.30 12.57 -12.14
N GLY A 24 13.68 11.82 -13.19
CA GLY A 24 12.91 11.72 -14.42
C GLY A 24 11.62 10.89 -14.34
N PHE A 25 11.51 9.98 -13.37
CA PHE A 25 10.42 8.98 -13.33
C PHE A 25 9.12 9.43 -12.64
N ILE A 26 9.05 10.66 -12.10
CA ILE A 26 7.92 11.08 -11.24
C ILE A 26 6.86 11.92 -11.99
N LEU A 27 7.15 12.42 -13.19
CA LEU A 27 6.31 13.45 -13.84
C LEU A 27 5.24 12.93 -14.83
N GLU A 28 5.33 11.67 -15.30
CA GLU A 28 4.36 11.14 -16.30
C GLU A 28 3.00 10.72 -15.70
N GLY A 29 2.89 10.58 -14.37
CA GLY A 29 1.66 10.11 -13.72
C GLY A 29 0.51 11.13 -13.61
N TYR A 30 0.69 12.38 -14.05
CA TYR A 30 -0.24 13.49 -13.77
C TYR A 30 -1.03 14.02 -14.98
N LEU A 31 -0.88 13.41 -16.16
CA LEU A 31 -1.48 13.89 -17.42
C LEU A 31 -2.14 12.78 -18.26
N GLN A 32 -3.05 12.01 -17.67
CA GLN A 32 -4.02 11.24 -18.47
C GLN A 32 -5.37 11.12 -17.78
N ASP A 33 -6.15 12.18 -17.89
CA ASP A 33 -7.57 12.21 -17.54
C ASP A 33 -8.42 12.18 -18.82
N ASN A 34 -9.66 11.71 -18.70
CA ASN A 34 -10.60 11.31 -19.77
C ASN A 34 -10.31 9.95 -20.43
N ASP A 35 -11.13 8.95 -20.08
CA ASP A 35 -12.22 8.65 -21.01
C ASP A 35 -13.49 8.21 -20.26
N LYS A 36 -14.63 8.78 -20.65
CA LYS A 36 -15.95 8.38 -20.17
C LYS A 36 -16.38 7.15 -20.94
N ASN A 37 -16.90 6.12 -20.27
CA ASN A 37 -17.87 5.25 -20.95
C ASN A 37 -18.99 4.76 -20.03
N THR A 38 -20.21 4.82 -20.56
CA THR A 38 -21.48 4.54 -19.90
C THR A 38 -22.13 3.28 -20.47
N SER A 39 -22.56 2.34 -19.62
CA SER A 39 -23.60 1.32 -19.91
C SER A 39 -23.96 0.65 -18.57
N VAL A 40 -25.11 0.87 -17.93
CA VAL A 40 -26.52 0.51 -18.27
C VAL A 40 -26.83 -0.99 -18.00
N LEU A 41 -27.76 -1.21 -17.05
CA LEU A 41 -28.55 -2.43 -16.69
C LEU A 41 -27.76 -3.71 -16.32
N ASP A 42 -28.24 -4.63 -15.46
CA ASP A 42 -29.46 -4.76 -14.62
C ASP A 42 -29.12 -5.72 -13.43
N ASN A 43 -29.88 -5.98 -12.34
CA ASN A 43 -31.24 -5.60 -11.91
C ASN A 43 -31.34 -5.39 -10.36
N ASN A 44 -32.01 -6.28 -9.62
CA ASN A 44 -32.47 -6.11 -8.22
C ASN A 44 -32.57 -7.47 -7.48
N SER A 45 -32.18 -7.52 -6.20
CA SER A 45 -32.86 -8.33 -5.17
C SER A 45 -32.42 -7.88 -3.77
N SER A 46 -33.37 -7.49 -2.93
CA SER A 46 -33.13 -6.94 -1.59
C SER A 46 -33.21 -8.02 -0.51
N ILE A 47 -32.25 -8.01 0.43
CA ILE A 47 -32.44 -8.52 1.79
C ILE A 47 -31.85 -7.50 2.76
N ASP A 48 -32.71 -6.80 3.48
CA ASP A 48 -32.34 -5.92 4.58
C ASP A 48 -31.73 -6.70 5.76
N VAL A 49 -30.53 -6.31 6.18
CA VAL A 49 -30.08 -6.47 7.58
C VAL A 49 -29.51 -5.15 8.06
N THR A 50 -30.35 -4.40 8.77
CA THR A 50 -29.99 -3.12 9.38
C THR A 50 -28.98 -3.30 10.52
N THR A 51 -27.73 -2.89 10.28
CA THR A 51 -26.79 -2.54 11.35
C THR A 51 -26.17 -1.18 11.08
N ASN A 52 -26.60 -0.17 11.85
CA ASN A 52 -26.04 1.18 11.82
C ASN A 52 -24.59 1.19 12.35
N ILE A 53 -23.61 1.17 11.44
CA ILE A 53 -22.28 1.75 11.71
C ILE A 53 -21.87 2.55 10.46
N SER A 54 -22.18 3.84 10.48
CA SER A 54 -21.54 4.81 9.59
C SER A 54 -20.44 5.51 10.37
N THR A 55 -19.20 5.46 9.88
CA THR A 55 -18.29 6.61 9.74
C THR A 55 -17.01 6.14 9.02
N ASP A 56 -16.82 6.68 7.82
CA ASP A 56 -15.57 6.86 7.08
C ASP A 56 -14.75 5.63 6.66
N ASN A 57 -15.35 4.93 5.68
CA ASN A 57 -14.63 4.18 4.68
C ASN A 57 -13.57 5.08 4.00
N ASN A 58 -12.29 4.78 4.23
CA ASN A 58 -11.22 5.16 3.32
C ASN A 58 -10.33 3.93 3.03
N GLU A 59 -11.01 2.83 2.71
CA GLU A 59 -10.36 1.69 2.07
C GLU A 59 -9.97 2.10 0.65
N THR A 60 -8.67 2.10 0.37
CA THR A 60 -8.17 2.02 -1.00
C THR A 60 -8.59 0.67 -1.57
N GLN A 61 -9.79 0.61 -2.16
CA GLN A 61 -10.29 -0.55 -2.88
C GLN A 61 -9.48 -0.74 -4.17
N GLN A 62 -8.27 -1.27 -4.03
CA GLN A 62 -7.52 -1.82 -5.14
C GLN A 62 -8.26 -3.05 -5.62
N LYS A 63 -9.14 -2.81 -6.59
CA LYS A 63 -10.00 -3.76 -7.28
C LYS A 63 -9.24 -5.06 -7.57
N SER A 64 -9.71 -6.19 -7.03
CA SER A 64 -9.15 -7.50 -7.33
C SER A 64 -9.28 -7.77 -8.83
N SER A 65 -8.18 -7.58 -9.54
CA SER A 65 -7.97 -8.06 -10.90
C SER A 65 -7.54 -9.54 -10.84
N ASP A 66 -7.94 -10.34 -11.84
CA ASP A 66 -7.73 -11.80 -12.00
C ASP A 66 -6.24 -12.24 -12.03
N SER A 67 -5.52 -11.98 -10.94
CA SER A 67 -4.07 -12.11 -10.82
C SER A 67 -3.63 -13.39 -10.13
N GLY A 68 -4.57 -14.24 -9.71
CA GLY A 68 -4.30 -15.40 -8.86
C GLY A 68 -3.84 -15.04 -7.44
N PHE A 69 -4.07 -13.79 -7.02
CA PHE A 69 -3.79 -13.30 -5.68
C PHE A 69 -5.07 -13.04 -4.89
N ILE A 70 -5.01 -13.21 -3.57
CA ILE A 70 -6.07 -12.77 -2.66
C ILE A 70 -6.22 -11.25 -2.70
N SER A 71 -7.36 -10.72 -2.28
CA SER A 71 -7.55 -9.28 -2.18
C SER A 71 -6.71 -8.67 -1.03
N PRO A 72 -6.34 -7.39 -1.10
CA PRO A 72 -5.71 -6.69 0.03
C PRO A 72 -6.58 -6.74 1.30
N GLN A 73 -7.91 -6.72 1.15
CA GLN A 73 -8.88 -6.84 2.25
C GLN A 73 -8.80 -8.22 2.93
N GLU A 74 -8.68 -9.31 2.16
CA GLU A 74 -8.54 -10.66 2.72
C GLU A 74 -7.19 -10.80 3.44
N ALA A 75 -6.12 -10.19 2.93
CA ALA A 75 -4.83 -10.17 3.60
C ALA A 75 -4.87 -9.39 4.93
N ILE A 76 -5.59 -8.24 4.96
CA ILE A 76 -5.85 -7.49 6.20
C ILE A 76 -6.69 -8.31 7.18
N LYS A 77 -7.69 -9.05 6.71
CA LYS A 77 -8.54 -9.93 7.54
C LYS A 77 -7.72 -11.02 8.21
N VAL A 78 -6.88 -11.75 7.47
CA VAL A 78 -5.95 -12.75 8.03
C VAL A 78 -5.04 -12.15 9.10
N ALA A 79 -4.51 -10.95 8.86
CA ALA A 79 -3.67 -10.26 9.84
C ALA A 79 -4.46 -9.85 11.10
N LYS A 80 -5.71 -9.38 10.97
CA LYS A 80 -6.60 -9.05 12.11
C LYS A 80 -6.97 -10.30 12.92
N GLU A 81 -7.31 -11.40 12.26
CA GLU A 81 -7.65 -12.68 12.92
C GLU A 81 -6.46 -13.22 13.72
N THR A 82 -5.23 -13.02 13.23
CA THR A 82 -4.00 -13.44 13.92
C THR A 82 -3.60 -12.51 15.08
N ALA A 83 -3.72 -11.20 14.89
CA ALA A 83 -3.34 -10.20 15.89
C ALA A 83 -4.37 -10.03 17.03
N GLY A 84 -5.62 -10.44 16.80
CA GLY A 84 -6.74 -10.22 17.72
C GLY A 84 -7.38 -8.83 17.59
N PRO A 85 -8.43 -8.55 18.39
CA PRO A 85 -9.21 -7.32 18.27
C PRO A 85 -8.39 -6.09 18.67
N SER A 86 -8.21 -5.19 17.71
CA SER A 86 -7.52 -3.90 17.87
C SER A 86 -8.51 -2.74 17.76
N SER A 87 -8.33 -1.70 18.57
CA SER A 87 -9.13 -0.47 18.52
C SER A 87 -8.22 0.73 18.23
N ASN A 88 -8.74 1.75 17.56
CA ASN A 88 -8.00 2.96 17.18
C ASN A 88 -6.75 2.66 16.31
N VAL A 89 -6.89 1.73 15.35
CA VAL A 89 -5.86 1.47 14.34
C VAL A 89 -6.43 1.44 12.92
N ARG A 90 -5.59 1.79 11.95
CA ARG A 90 -5.83 1.62 10.51
C ARG A 90 -4.87 0.59 9.95
N TYR A 91 -5.36 -0.23 9.04
CA TYR A 91 -4.55 -1.18 8.29
C TYR A 91 -4.36 -0.69 6.86
N GLU A 92 -3.15 -0.83 6.33
CA GLU A 92 -2.81 -0.66 4.91
C GLU A 92 -2.19 -1.97 4.41
N ALA A 93 -2.46 -2.35 3.17
CA ALA A 93 -1.91 -3.55 2.55
C ALA A 93 -1.24 -3.24 1.22
N LYS A 94 0.02 -3.63 1.09
CA LYS A 94 0.84 -3.41 -0.11
C LYS A 94 1.36 -4.74 -0.65
N LEU A 95 1.04 -5.05 -1.90
CA LEU A 95 1.58 -6.22 -2.57
C LEU A 95 3.08 -6.03 -2.87
N ILE A 96 3.91 -6.96 -2.40
CA ILE A 96 5.34 -7.03 -2.66
C ILE A 96 5.62 -8.22 -3.59
N GLN A 97 6.04 -7.95 -4.83
CA GLN A 97 6.37 -8.98 -5.82
C GLN A 97 7.81 -9.49 -5.61
N ASN A 98 7.98 -10.39 -4.63
CA ASN A 98 9.27 -11.03 -4.34
C ASN A 98 9.49 -12.31 -5.17
N GLY A 99 9.55 -12.16 -6.49
CA GLY A 99 9.73 -13.27 -7.43
C GLY A 99 8.60 -14.32 -7.34
N GLN A 100 8.94 -15.58 -7.05
CA GLN A 100 7.96 -16.67 -6.98
C GLN A 100 7.03 -16.58 -5.77
N ASN A 101 7.42 -15.86 -4.71
CA ASN A 101 6.72 -15.79 -3.42
C ASN A 101 6.24 -14.34 -3.14
N PRO A 102 5.24 -13.83 -3.89
CA PRO A 102 4.65 -12.53 -3.61
C PRO A 102 3.90 -12.56 -2.28
N TYR A 103 3.97 -11.48 -1.52
CA TYR A 103 3.27 -11.35 -0.24
C TYR A 103 2.67 -9.96 -0.09
N TYR A 104 1.58 -9.85 0.66
CA TYR A 104 1.08 -8.57 1.16
C TYR A 104 1.87 -8.19 2.42
N LEU A 105 2.52 -7.03 2.37
CA LEU A 105 2.98 -6.33 3.56
C LEU A 105 1.79 -5.55 4.12
N ILE A 106 1.33 -5.95 5.30
CA ILE A 106 0.31 -5.26 6.07
C ILE A 106 1.03 -4.30 7.02
N THR A 107 0.65 -3.03 7.02
CA THR A 107 1.13 -2.02 7.98
C THR A 107 -0.01 -1.59 8.89
N VAL A 108 0.23 -1.53 10.18
CA VAL A 108 -0.74 -1.09 11.19
C VAL A 108 -0.34 0.30 11.68
N TYR A 109 -1.25 1.27 11.57
CA TYR A 109 -1.06 2.64 12.02
C TYR A 109 -1.97 2.95 13.20
N ASP A 110 -1.47 3.71 14.17
CA ASP A 110 -2.29 4.25 15.26
C ASP A 110 -3.17 5.41 14.75
N THR A 111 -4.48 5.38 15.05
CA THR A 111 -5.44 6.44 14.71
C THR A 111 -6.01 7.16 15.93
N LYS A 112 -5.48 6.91 17.14
CA LYS A 112 -5.86 7.60 18.36
C LYS A 112 -5.23 9.00 18.40
N ILE A 113 -6.04 10.04 18.17
CA ILE A 113 -5.61 11.46 18.07
C ILE A 113 -4.67 11.91 19.20
N ASN A 114 -4.89 11.45 20.44
CA ASN A 114 -4.11 11.82 21.62
C ASN A 114 -2.95 10.84 21.93
N SER A 115 -2.51 10.04 20.96
CA SER A 115 -1.41 9.09 21.11
C SER A 115 -0.07 9.67 20.63
N THR A 116 1.02 9.31 21.30
CA THR A 116 2.38 9.66 20.87
C THR A 116 2.77 9.02 19.54
N THR A 117 2.04 7.99 19.12
CA THR A 117 2.25 7.26 17.85
C THR A 117 1.20 7.57 16.79
N TYR A 118 0.32 8.57 16.99
CA TYR A 118 -0.74 8.92 16.02
C TYR A 118 -0.20 9.11 14.59
N GLY A 119 -0.76 8.36 13.64
CA GLY A 119 -0.34 8.37 12.23
C GLY A 119 0.96 7.61 11.93
N VAL A 120 1.66 7.08 12.94
CA VAL A 120 2.90 6.30 12.81
C VAL A 120 2.56 4.81 12.67
N ALA A 121 3.38 4.08 11.91
CA ALA A 121 3.32 2.63 11.86
C ALA A 121 3.76 2.02 13.20
N ILE A 122 2.87 1.27 13.84
CA ILE A 122 3.07 0.64 15.17
C ILE A 122 3.22 -0.88 15.08
N GLY A 123 3.25 -1.43 13.87
CA GLY A 123 3.41 -2.86 13.62
C GLY A 123 3.04 -3.22 12.18
N GLY A 124 3.04 -4.52 11.90
CA GLY A 124 2.70 -5.05 10.58
C GLY A 124 2.68 -6.57 10.54
N ALA A 125 2.38 -7.11 9.35
CA ALA A 125 2.42 -8.53 9.08
C ALA A 125 2.81 -8.81 7.62
N LYS A 126 3.27 -10.03 7.34
CA LYS A 126 3.40 -10.57 5.98
C LYS A 126 2.36 -11.67 5.82
N VAL A 127 1.58 -11.59 4.75
CA VAL A 127 0.59 -12.61 4.36
C VAL A 127 0.90 -13.05 2.93
N ASP A 128 1.00 -14.34 2.67
CA ASP A 128 1.26 -14.87 1.33
C ASP A 128 0.16 -14.45 0.36
N ALA A 129 0.53 -13.84 -0.77
CA ALA A 129 -0.44 -13.21 -1.65
C ALA A 129 -1.26 -14.21 -2.48
N LYS A 130 -0.84 -15.48 -2.58
CA LYS A 130 -1.54 -16.51 -3.37
C LYS A 130 -2.46 -17.35 -2.49
N THR A 131 -2.00 -17.69 -1.29
CA THR A 131 -2.65 -18.65 -0.38
C THR A 131 -3.38 -18.00 0.78
N GLY A 132 -3.06 -16.73 1.10
CA GLY A 132 -3.56 -16.07 2.30
C GLY A 132 -2.97 -16.62 3.61
N GLN A 133 -1.90 -17.42 3.56
CA GLN A 133 -1.23 -17.88 4.76
C GLN A 133 -0.53 -16.72 5.48
N PHE A 134 -0.74 -16.57 6.78
CA PHE A 134 0.07 -15.70 7.63
C PHE A 134 1.52 -16.21 7.68
N LEU A 135 2.49 -15.34 7.36
CA LEU A 135 3.90 -15.69 7.29
C LEU A 135 4.69 -15.18 8.50
N GLU A 136 4.49 -13.92 8.89
CA GLU A 136 5.31 -13.25 9.90
C GLU A 136 4.56 -12.04 10.49
N GLY A 137 4.69 -11.81 11.80
CA GLY A 137 4.23 -10.60 12.49
C GLY A 137 5.41 -9.70 12.84
N MET A 138 5.21 -8.39 12.81
CA MET A 138 6.22 -7.37 13.07
C MET A 138 5.66 -6.31 14.02
N GLY A 139 6.43 -5.92 15.04
CA GLY A 139 6.06 -4.95 16.08
C GLY A 139 7.20 -4.72 17.06
#